data_AF-A0A8S4GBY5-F1
#
_entry.id   AF-A0A8S4GBY5-F1
#
_cell.length_a   1.000
_cell.length_b   1.000
_cell.length_c   1.000
_cell.angle_alpha   90.00
_cell.angle_beta   90.00
_cell.angle_gamma   90.00
#
_symmetry.space_group_name_H-M   'P 1'
#
loop_
_entity.id
_entity.type
_entity.pdbx_description
1 polymer ?
#
loop_
_entity_poly.entity_id
_entity_poly.type
_entity_poly.pdbx_seq_one_letter_code
_entity_poly.pdbx_strand_id
1 'polypeptide(L)'
;MTYGAETWCFTKGLIHKLRVAQRAMERDMLGVSLRDRIRNEEIRRRTKVTDIAKRISTLKWQWAGHVARRADDRWSRKVLEWRPRVGKRRVGRPPTRWSDDLRKVAGSRWMQMAGMTYYLNMYTKKSQWDKPDEPASRDDEDGEEAPRAVQCSHLLVKHSGSRRPSSWREENITKTKEEAMEILAEYRRQVVDREIPFEELAAQYSDCSSAKRGGDLGRFKRGQMQKPFEDAAFALKVGQLSQIVDTDSGVHIILRTA
;
A
#
# COMPACT_ATOMS: atom_id res chain seq x y z
N MET A 1 -16.09 14.20 -9.19
CA MET A 1 -17.07 14.11 -10.31
C MET A 1 -18.03 12.91 -10.22
N THR A 2 -17.77 11.87 -9.42
CA THR A 2 -18.63 10.65 -9.37
C THR A 2 -19.66 10.64 -8.24
N TYR A 3 -19.84 11.76 -7.52
CA TYR A 3 -20.78 11.82 -6.39
C TYR A 3 -22.22 11.60 -6.87
N GLY A 4 -22.95 10.66 -6.26
CA GLY A 4 -24.33 10.32 -6.59
C GLY A 4 -24.51 9.57 -7.91
N ALA A 5 -23.42 9.26 -8.62
CA ALA A 5 -23.46 8.61 -9.93
C ALA A 5 -24.08 7.20 -9.87
N GLU A 6 -24.00 6.53 -8.73
CA GLU A 6 -24.63 5.25 -8.45
C GLU A 6 -26.16 5.23 -8.70
N THR A 7 -26.81 6.40 -8.62
CA THR A 7 -28.27 6.54 -8.81
C THR A 7 -28.69 6.87 -10.24
N TRP A 8 -27.74 7.19 -11.13
CA TRP A 8 -28.05 7.68 -12.47
C TRP A 8 -28.37 6.54 -13.46
N CYS A 9 -29.13 6.86 -14.51
CA CYS A 9 -29.30 6.02 -15.70
C CYS A 9 -28.23 6.38 -16.73
N PHE A 10 -27.34 5.44 -17.07
CA PHE A 10 -26.20 5.73 -17.92
C PHE A 10 -26.52 5.52 -19.39
N THR A 11 -26.51 6.62 -20.15
CA THR A 11 -26.54 6.56 -21.61
C THR A 11 -25.11 6.57 -22.16
N LYS A 12 -24.91 6.00 -23.36
CA LYS A 12 -23.60 6.07 -24.05
C LYS A 12 -23.09 7.51 -24.17
N GLY A 13 -23.98 8.47 -24.42
CA GLY A 13 -23.65 9.90 -24.50
C GLY A 13 -23.19 10.51 -23.17
N LEU A 14 -23.83 10.14 -22.05
CA LEU A 14 -23.41 10.61 -20.73
C LEU A 14 -22.02 10.07 -20.36
N ILE A 15 -21.78 8.77 -20.58
CA ILE A 15 -20.46 8.15 -20.34
C ILE A 15 -19.39 8.84 -21.20
N HIS A 16 -19.69 9.14 -22.46
CA HIS A 16 -18.76 9.84 -23.34
C HIS A 16 -18.39 11.24 -22.79
N LYS A 17 -19.38 12.03 -22.35
CA LYS A 17 -19.13 13.35 -21.73
C LYS A 17 -18.25 13.24 -20.47
N LEU A 18 -18.51 12.27 -19.61
CA LEU A 18 -17.71 12.03 -18.40
C LEU A 18 -16.27 11.63 -18.74
N ARG A 19 -16.08 10.82 -19.78
CA ARG A 19 -14.74 10.47 -20.27
C ARG A 19 -14.01 11.69 -20.82
N VAL A 20 -14.68 12.55 -21.59
CA VAL A 20 -14.09 13.80 -22.10
C VAL A 20 -13.64 14.70 -20.95
N ALA A 21 -14.49 14.89 -19.94
CA ALA A 21 -14.13 15.65 -18.74
C ALA A 21 -12.94 15.03 -18.00
N GLN A 22 -12.90 13.70 -17.84
CA GLN A 22 -11.75 13.00 -17.26
C GLN A 22 -10.47 13.25 -18.06
N ARG A 23 -10.51 13.19 -19.40
CA ARG A 23 -9.34 13.45 -20.24
C ARG A 23 -8.81 14.87 -20.07
N ALA A 24 -9.69 15.85 -19.96
CA ALA A 24 -9.28 17.24 -19.71
C ALA A 24 -8.53 17.38 -18.38
N MET A 25 -9.07 16.79 -17.30
CA MET A 25 -8.42 16.79 -15.99
C MET A 25 -7.07 16.07 -15.98
N GLU A 26 -6.97 14.89 -16.62
CA GLU A 26 -5.71 14.14 -16.69
C GLU A 26 -4.59 14.90 -17.44
N ARG A 27 -4.96 15.71 -18.45
CA ARG A 27 -4.00 16.54 -19.19
C ARG A 27 -3.52 17.72 -18.36
N ASP A 28 -4.44 18.37 -17.66
CA ASP A 28 -4.15 19.50 -16.77
C ASP A 28 -3.21 19.07 -15.64
N MET A 29 -3.47 17.93 -15.01
CA MET A 29 -2.59 17.34 -13.97
C MET A 29 -1.15 17.09 -14.43
N LEU A 30 -0.94 16.80 -15.71
CA LEU A 30 0.39 16.54 -16.28
C LEU A 30 1.00 17.76 -16.99
N GLY A 31 0.29 18.89 -17.04
CA GLY A 31 0.73 20.07 -17.79
C GLY A 31 0.81 19.86 -19.30
N VAL A 32 0.03 18.92 -19.86
CA VAL A 32 0.12 18.52 -21.28
C VAL A 32 -0.93 19.25 -22.12
N SER A 33 -0.47 20.03 -23.09
CA SER A 33 -1.32 20.74 -24.04
C SER A 33 -1.77 19.83 -25.19
N LEU A 34 -2.82 20.21 -25.92
CA LEU A 34 -3.24 19.48 -27.14
C LEU A 34 -2.18 19.53 -28.26
N ARG A 35 -1.27 20.52 -28.23
CA ARG A 35 -0.21 20.68 -29.23
C ARG A 35 0.88 19.62 -29.13
N ASP A 36 1.04 19.04 -27.94
CA ASP A 36 2.07 18.04 -27.65
C ASP A 36 1.78 16.69 -28.33
N ARG A 37 0.59 16.53 -28.93
CA ARG A 37 0.14 15.33 -29.67
C ARG A 37 0.36 13.99 -28.93
N ILE A 38 0.41 14.04 -27.60
CA ILE A 38 0.55 12.85 -26.75
C ILE A 38 -0.73 12.01 -26.82
N ARG A 39 -0.55 10.69 -27.06
CA ARG A 39 -1.63 9.70 -27.09
C ARG A 39 -2.30 9.55 -25.72
N ASN A 40 -3.61 9.30 -25.73
CA ASN A 40 -4.40 9.13 -24.50
C ASN A 40 -3.95 7.92 -23.65
N GLU A 41 -3.43 6.87 -24.28
CA GLU A 41 -2.88 5.69 -23.59
C GLU A 41 -1.66 6.04 -22.76
N GLU A 42 -0.80 6.92 -23.27
CA GLU A 42 0.39 7.38 -22.56
C GLU A 42 0.03 8.22 -21.33
N ILE A 43 -0.97 9.10 -21.47
CA ILE A 43 -1.51 9.89 -20.36
C ILE A 43 -2.06 8.97 -19.25
N ARG A 44 -2.73 7.87 -19.61
CA ARG A 44 -3.20 6.86 -18.65
C ARG A 44 -2.06 6.14 -17.96
N ARG A 45 -1.02 5.76 -18.71
CA ARG A 45 0.16 5.07 -18.16
C ARG A 45 0.85 5.92 -17.09
N ARG A 46 0.96 7.23 -17.32
CA ARG A 46 1.55 8.19 -16.38
C ARG A 46 0.67 8.45 -15.17
N THR A 47 -0.61 8.73 -15.39
CA THR A 47 -1.53 9.10 -14.29
C THR A 47 -1.95 7.91 -13.42
N LYS A 48 -1.96 6.68 -13.98
CA LYS A 48 -2.46 5.46 -13.33
C LYS A 48 -3.91 5.60 -12.79
N VAL A 49 -4.67 6.60 -13.24
CA VAL A 49 -6.05 6.85 -12.80
C VAL A 49 -6.99 5.85 -13.45
N THR A 50 -7.90 5.27 -12.66
CA THR A 50 -8.90 4.31 -13.15
C THR A 50 -9.90 4.97 -14.11
N ASP A 51 -10.36 4.24 -15.14
CA ASP A 51 -11.40 4.73 -16.04
C ASP A 51 -12.69 5.06 -15.28
N ILE A 52 -13.23 6.26 -15.49
CA ILE A 52 -14.42 6.73 -14.78
C ILE A 52 -15.63 5.83 -15.00
N ALA A 53 -15.78 5.22 -16.18
CA ALA A 53 -16.90 4.33 -16.45
C ALA A 53 -16.79 3.04 -15.62
N LYS A 54 -15.57 2.53 -15.42
CA LYS A 54 -15.31 1.39 -14.54
C LYS A 54 -15.65 1.74 -13.10
N ARG A 55 -15.16 2.89 -12.61
CA ARG A 55 -15.44 3.37 -11.24
C ARG A 55 -16.94 3.53 -10.98
N ILE A 56 -17.65 4.16 -11.90
CA ILE A 56 -19.10 4.35 -11.82
C ILE A 56 -19.85 3.02 -11.85
N SER A 57 -19.43 2.08 -12.71
CA SER A 57 -20.06 0.75 -12.78
C SER A 57 -19.90 -0.01 -11.46
N THR A 58 -18.72 0.08 -10.84
CA THR A 58 -18.47 -0.49 -9.51
C THR A 58 -19.36 0.14 -8.44
N LEU A 59 -19.45 1.47 -8.38
CA LEU A 59 -20.32 2.18 -7.43
C LEU A 59 -21.79 1.81 -7.62
N LYS A 60 -22.25 1.74 -8.87
CA LYS A 60 -23.62 1.34 -9.20
C LYS A 60 -23.91 -0.12 -8.80
N TRP A 61 -22.95 -1.03 -8.98
CA TRP A 61 -23.09 -2.42 -8.55
C TRP A 61 -23.12 -2.57 -7.02
N GLN A 62 -22.26 -1.83 -6.31
CA GLN A 62 -22.27 -1.80 -4.84
C GLN A 62 -23.60 -1.27 -4.29
N TRP A 63 -24.10 -0.18 -4.86
CA TRP A 63 -25.41 0.36 -4.52
C TRP A 63 -26.54 -0.64 -4.85
N ALA A 64 -26.46 -1.33 -5.99
CA ALA A 64 -27.39 -2.38 -6.35
C ALA A 64 -27.44 -3.51 -5.32
N GLY A 65 -26.30 -3.90 -4.76
CA GLY A 65 -26.27 -4.86 -3.67
C GLY A 65 -26.93 -4.33 -2.40
N HIS A 66 -26.67 -3.06 -2.03
CA HIS A 66 -27.31 -2.42 -0.87
C HIS A 66 -28.84 -2.40 -1.03
N VAL A 67 -29.29 -2.08 -2.23
CA VAL A 67 -30.70 -2.09 -2.61
C VAL A 67 -31.29 -3.51 -2.56
N ALA A 68 -30.58 -4.53 -3.04
CA ALA A 68 -31.06 -5.91 -3.06
C ALA A 68 -31.18 -6.52 -1.66
N ARG A 69 -30.32 -6.11 -0.71
CA ARG A 69 -30.33 -6.60 0.68
C ARG A 69 -31.29 -5.83 1.60
N ARG A 70 -31.83 -4.70 1.16
CA ARG A 70 -32.79 -3.92 1.94
C ARG A 70 -34.15 -4.62 1.97
N ALA A 71 -34.63 -4.92 3.17
CA ALA A 71 -35.96 -5.45 3.43
C ALA A 71 -37.01 -4.34 3.70
N ASP A 72 -36.62 -3.06 3.62
CA ASP A 72 -37.49 -1.93 3.95
C ASP A 72 -38.43 -1.58 2.79
N ASP A 73 -39.72 -1.44 3.09
CA ASP A 73 -40.79 -1.08 2.13
C ASP A 73 -40.77 0.42 1.74
N ARG A 74 -39.61 1.06 1.91
CA ARG A 74 -39.39 2.50 1.64
C ARG A 74 -39.41 2.79 0.15
N TRP A 75 -39.53 4.08 -0.18
CA TRP A 75 -39.43 4.64 -1.53
C TRP A 75 -38.26 4.11 -2.35
N SER A 76 -37.20 3.63 -1.70
CA SER A 76 -36.03 2.99 -2.30
C SER A 76 -36.40 1.97 -3.37
N ARG A 77 -37.29 1.00 -3.10
CA ARG A 77 -37.67 -0.03 -4.09
C ARG A 77 -38.57 0.52 -5.19
N LYS A 78 -39.53 1.38 -4.81
CA LYS A 78 -40.46 2.04 -5.75
C LYS A 78 -39.71 2.92 -6.76
N VAL A 79 -38.63 3.60 -6.35
CA VAL A 79 -37.79 4.45 -7.22
C VAL A 79 -37.01 3.64 -8.26
N LEU A 80 -36.67 2.36 -8.00
CA LEU A 80 -35.93 1.50 -8.96
C LEU A 80 -36.77 1.10 -10.17
N GLU A 81 -38.06 0.90 -9.93
CA GLU A 81 -39.05 0.50 -10.93
C GLU A 81 -39.78 1.71 -11.52
N TRP A 82 -39.60 2.88 -10.89
CA TRP A 82 -40.22 4.11 -11.30
C TRP A 82 -39.80 4.47 -12.73
N ARG A 83 -40.80 4.74 -13.56
CA ARG A 83 -40.60 5.29 -14.90
C ARG A 83 -40.81 6.79 -14.83
N PRO A 84 -39.91 7.60 -15.41
CA PRO A 84 -40.18 9.02 -15.57
C PRO A 84 -41.46 9.22 -16.38
N ARG A 85 -42.53 9.73 -15.76
CA ARG A 85 -43.82 10.03 -16.41
C ARG A 85 -43.82 11.38 -17.15
N VAL A 86 -42.68 12.06 -17.19
CA VAL A 86 -42.56 13.42 -17.73
C VAL A 86 -42.53 13.37 -19.27
N GLY A 87 -43.72 13.51 -19.88
CA GLY A 87 -43.93 13.76 -21.30
C GLY A 87 -43.90 12.54 -22.23
N LYS A 88 -44.51 12.68 -23.42
CA LYS A 88 -44.38 11.72 -24.54
C LYS A 88 -42.98 11.86 -25.14
N ARG A 89 -42.18 10.78 -25.10
CA ARG A 89 -40.88 10.73 -25.78
C ARG A 89 -41.04 10.35 -27.25
N ARG A 90 -40.10 10.78 -28.09
CA ARG A 90 -40.04 10.39 -29.52
C ARG A 90 -39.98 8.86 -29.66
N VAL A 91 -40.61 8.34 -30.72
CA VAL A 91 -40.63 6.91 -31.08
C VAL A 91 -39.20 6.35 -31.10
N GLY A 92 -38.99 5.17 -30.52
CA GLY A 92 -37.66 4.53 -30.41
C GLY A 92 -36.84 4.89 -29.16
N ARG A 93 -37.33 5.77 -28.27
CA ARG A 93 -36.67 6.11 -27.00
C ARG A 93 -37.48 5.62 -25.79
N PRO A 94 -37.45 4.31 -25.47
CA PRO A 94 -38.21 3.78 -24.35
C PRO A 94 -37.76 4.43 -23.03
N PRO A 95 -38.68 4.65 -22.07
CA PRO A 95 -38.34 5.15 -20.75
C PRO A 95 -37.53 4.08 -19.99
N THR A 96 -36.21 4.21 -20.03
CA THR A 96 -35.28 3.32 -19.32
C THR A 96 -35.35 3.56 -17.82
N ARG A 97 -35.45 2.48 -17.06
CA ARG A 97 -35.35 2.45 -15.60
C ARG A 97 -33.90 2.34 -15.18
N TRP A 98 -33.60 2.73 -13.94
CA TRP A 98 -32.29 2.50 -13.36
C TRP A 98 -31.91 1.01 -13.35
N SER A 99 -32.89 0.14 -13.10
CA SER A 99 -32.77 -1.32 -13.12
C SER A 99 -32.52 -1.93 -14.50
N ASP A 100 -32.86 -1.22 -15.59
CA ASP A 100 -32.61 -1.72 -16.96
C ASP A 100 -31.12 -1.75 -17.27
N ASP A 101 -30.34 -0.81 -16.71
CA ASP A 101 -28.87 -0.83 -16.86
C ASP A 101 -28.25 -2.05 -16.18
N LEU A 102 -28.77 -2.44 -15.01
CA LEU A 102 -28.31 -3.63 -14.29
C LEU A 102 -28.73 -4.91 -15.01
N ARG A 103 -29.96 -4.95 -15.54
CA ARG A 103 -30.44 -6.07 -16.37
C ARG A 103 -29.60 -6.29 -17.62
N LYS A 104 -29.08 -5.23 -18.24
CA LYS A 104 -28.18 -5.36 -19.40
C LYS A 104 -26.85 -6.02 -19.06
N VAL A 105 -26.34 -5.79 -17.85
CA VAL A 105 -25.03 -6.30 -17.41
C VAL A 105 -25.15 -7.68 -16.78
N ALA A 106 -26.15 -7.87 -15.93
CA ALA A 106 -26.28 -9.01 -15.02
C ALA A 106 -27.53 -9.86 -15.28
N GLY A 107 -28.32 -9.55 -16.31
CA GLY A 107 -29.53 -10.29 -16.66
C GLY A 107 -30.69 -10.09 -15.68
N SER A 108 -31.71 -10.94 -15.81
CA SER A 108 -32.94 -10.86 -14.99
C SER A 108 -32.72 -11.16 -13.50
N ARG A 109 -31.69 -11.95 -13.17
CA ARG A 109 -31.32 -12.37 -11.80
C ARG A 109 -30.35 -11.41 -11.10
N TRP A 110 -30.17 -10.18 -11.61
CA TRP A 110 -29.23 -9.22 -11.04
C TRP A 110 -29.46 -8.96 -9.54
N MET A 111 -30.70 -9.00 -9.05
CA MET A 111 -30.98 -8.83 -7.60
C MET A 111 -30.41 -9.96 -6.76
N GLN A 112 -30.45 -11.20 -7.25
CA GLN A 112 -29.86 -12.36 -6.56
C GLN A 112 -28.33 -12.25 -6.55
N MET A 113 -27.73 -11.90 -7.69
CA MET A 113 -26.27 -11.75 -7.80
C MET A 113 -25.72 -10.57 -7.00
N ALA A 114 -26.40 -9.42 -7.04
CA ALA A 114 -25.99 -8.25 -6.28
C ALA A 114 -26.27 -8.40 -4.77
N GLY A 115 -27.32 -9.17 -4.43
CA GLY A 115 -27.73 -9.48 -3.07
C GLY A 115 -26.82 -10.49 -2.34
N MET A 116 -25.93 -11.19 -3.06
CA MET A 116 -24.94 -12.07 -2.43
C MET A 116 -24.17 -11.30 -1.35
N THR A 117 -24.07 -11.92 -0.18
CA THR A 117 -23.31 -11.42 0.95
C THR A 117 -21.85 -11.34 0.56
N TYR A 118 -21.22 -10.18 0.78
CA TYR A 118 -19.77 -10.02 0.63
C TYR A 118 -19.18 -9.75 2.00
N TYR A 119 -17.92 -10.11 2.18
CA TYR A 119 -17.18 -9.90 3.42
C TYR A 119 -16.20 -8.75 3.20
N LEU A 120 -16.26 -7.76 4.08
CA LEU A 120 -15.35 -6.60 4.08
C LEU A 120 -14.36 -6.77 5.23
N ASN A 121 -13.08 -6.86 4.92
CA ASN A 121 -12.06 -6.76 5.95
C ASN A 121 -12.03 -5.30 6.44
N MET A 122 -12.34 -5.10 7.72
CA MET A 122 -12.48 -3.78 8.32
C MET A 122 -11.15 -3.03 8.46
N TYR A 123 -10.04 -3.76 8.47
CA TYR A 123 -8.69 -3.21 8.60
C TYR A 123 -8.10 -2.87 7.22
N THR A 124 -8.09 -3.84 6.30
CA THR A 124 -7.50 -3.66 4.96
C THR A 124 -8.42 -2.97 3.95
N LYS A 125 -9.70 -2.78 4.30
CA LYS A 125 -10.76 -2.25 3.41
C LYS A 125 -10.96 -3.05 2.11
N LYS A 126 -10.39 -4.25 2.01
CA LYS A 126 -10.58 -5.16 0.88
C LYS A 126 -11.90 -5.92 1.04
N SER A 127 -12.64 -6.06 -0.07
CA SER A 127 -13.90 -6.80 -0.14
C SER A 127 -13.71 -8.12 -0.89
N GLN A 128 -14.27 -9.21 -0.37
CA GLN A 128 -14.28 -10.53 -1.01
C GLN A 128 -15.68 -11.14 -1.01
N TRP A 129 -15.95 -12.03 -1.96
CA TRP A 129 -17.25 -12.70 -2.10
C TRP A 129 -17.33 -13.98 -1.25
N ASP A 130 -16.22 -14.70 -1.14
CA ASP A 130 -16.14 -15.92 -0.34
C ASP A 130 -16.00 -15.59 1.15
N LYS A 131 -16.66 -16.39 2.00
CA LYS A 131 -16.56 -16.25 3.46
C LYS A 131 -15.11 -16.51 3.87
N PRO A 132 -14.44 -15.57 4.57
CA PRO A 132 -13.10 -15.80 5.06
C PRO A 132 -13.15 -16.90 6.14
N ASP A 133 -12.19 -17.81 6.08
CA ASP A 133 -12.04 -18.89 7.07
C ASP A 133 -11.57 -18.34 8.42
N GLU A 134 -10.80 -17.25 8.40
CA GLU A 134 -10.26 -16.58 9.59
C GLU A 134 -10.88 -15.19 9.82
N PRO A 135 -11.00 -14.75 11.09
CA PRO A 135 -11.44 -13.39 11.39
C PRO A 135 -10.43 -12.36 10.87
N ALA A 136 -10.93 -11.20 10.42
CA ALA A 136 -10.09 -10.12 9.92
C ALA A 136 -9.03 -9.71 10.96
N SER A 137 -7.76 -9.65 10.56
CA SER A 137 -6.65 -9.24 11.42
C SER A 137 -6.20 -7.81 11.07
N ARG A 138 -5.63 -7.08 12.04
CA ARG A 138 -5.06 -5.74 11.81
C ARG A 138 -3.79 -5.76 10.97
N ASP A 139 -3.16 -6.93 10.84
CA ASP A 139 -1.79 -7.06 10.35
C ASP A 139 -1.74 -7.56 8.89
N ASP A 140 -2.89 -7.70 8.21
CA ASP A 140 -3.00 -8.22 6.83
C ASP A 140 -2.65 -7.17 5.75
N GLU A 141 -1.67 -6.30 6.00
CA GLU A 141 -0.99 -5.54 4.94
C GLU A 141 0.19 -6.36 4.43
N ASP A 142 -0.08 -7.04 3.31
CA ASP A 142 0.85 -7.71 2.39
C ASP A 142 1.19 -9.18 2.69
N GLY A 143 0.94 -10.00 1.67
CA GLY A 143 1.01 -11.47 1.69
C GLY A 143 2.41 -12.03 1.64
N GLU A 144 3.26 -11.63 2.58
CA GLU A 144 4.36 -12.44 3.10
C GLU A 144 4.32 -12.20 4.60
N GLU A 145 4.10 -13.24 5.39
CA GLU A 145 3.99 -13.19 6.85
C GLU A 145 5.24 -12.51 7.42
N ALA A 146 5.18 -11.18 7.58
CA ALA A 146 6.32 -10.41 8.06
C ALA A 146 6.63 -10.94 9.46
N PRO A 147 7.89 -11.34 9.72
CA PRO A 147 8.22 -12.07 10.94
C PRO A 147 7.84 -11.22 12.15
N ARG A 148 6.97 -11.74 13.04
CA ARG A 148 6.50 -11.00 14.24
C ARG A 148 7.64 -10.56 15.16
N ALA A 149 8.79 -11.23 15.07
CA ALA A 149 10.03 -10.87 15.73
C ALA A 149 11.21 -11.36 14.89
N VAL A 150 12.29 -10.59 14.86
CA VAL A 150 13.56 -10.95 14.21
C VAL A 150 14.67 -11.03 15.25
N GLN A 151 15.69 -11.84 14.98
CA GLN A 151 16.95 -11.81 15.72
C GLN A 151 18.04 -11.24 14.83
N CYS A 152 18.77 -10.25 15.35
CA CYS A 152 19.86 -9.63 14.61
C CYS A 152 21.08 -9.43 15.49
N SER A 153 22.25 -9.56 14.87
CA SER A 153 23.50 -9.04 15.40
C SER A 153 23.84 -7.75 14.67
N HIS A 154 24.53 -6.83 15.35
CA HIS A 154 24.96 -5.58 14.73
C HIS A 154 26.40 -5.21 15.07
N LEU A 155 26.98 -4.38 14.20
CA LEU A 155 28.25 -3.70 14.44
C LEU A 155 27.97 -2.20 14.33
N LEU A 156 28.03 -1.51 15.46
CA LEU A 156 27.90 -0.06 15.58
C LEU A 156 29.29 0.59 15.58
N VAL A 157 29.50 1.60 14.74
CA VAL A 157 30.59 2.58 14.87
C VAL A 157 29.99 3.95 15.13
N LYS A 158 30.42 4.58 16.21
CA LYS A 158 29.98 5.92 16.59
C LYS A 158 30.84 6.98 15.91
N HIS A 159 30.29 8.19 15.85
CA HIS A 159 30.96 9.39 15.36
C HIS A 159 30.60 10.57 16.27
N SER A 160 31.22 11.72 16.05
CA SER A 160 31.01 12.95 16.84
C SER A 160 29.54 13.42 16.89
N GLY A 161 28.77 13.11 15.85
CA GLY A 161 27.33 13.41 15.76
C GLY A 161 26.41 12.35 16.38
N SER A 162 26.95 11.26 16.94
CA SER A 162 26.14 10.26 17.64
C SER A 162 25.57 10.83 18.94
N ARG A 163 24.33 10.46 19.30
CA ARG A 163 23.62 10.90 20.51
C ARG A 163 24.44 10.77 21.80
N ARG A 164 25.33 9.78 21.87
CA ARG A 164 26.31 9.62 22.95
C ARG A 164 27.66 9.20 22.36
N PRO A 165 28.57 10.15 22.06
CA PRO A 165 29.85 9.91 21.39
C PRO A 165 30.92 9.37 22.36
N SER A 166 30.57 8.26 23.01
CA SER A 166 31.38 7.56 24.01
C SER A 166 30.97 6.09 24.02
N SER A 167 31.94 5.19 24.08
CA SER A 167 31.74 3.74 24.12
C SER A 167 32.64 3.09 25.16
N TRP A 168 32.56 1.76 25.30
CA TRP A 168 33.49 1.01 26.14
C TRP A 168 34.91 0.93 25.54
N ARG A 169 35.06 1.25 24.24
CA ARG A 169 36.34 1.26 23.52
C ARG A 169 37.04 2.61 23.63
N GLU A 170 36.25 3.68 23.58
CA GLU A 170 36.76 5.05 23.53
C GLU A 170 35.83 5.99 24.29
N GLU A 171 36.37 6.71 25.27
CA GLU A 171 35.59 7.59 26.14
C GLU A 171 35.07 8.83 25.42
N ASN A 172 35.82 9.36 24.45
CA ASN A 172 35.46 10.55 23.66
C ASN A 172 35.71 10.32 22.16
N ILE A 173 34.64 10.12 21.40
CA ILE A 173 34.70 9.75 19.98
C ILE A 173 34.60 11.01 19.13
N THR A 174 35.71 11.38 18.47
CA THR A 174 35.83 12.62 17.67
C THR A 174 35.72 12.40 16.16
N LYS A 175 35.68 11.14 15.71
CA LYS A 175 35.61 10.75 14.29
C LYS A 175 34.42 11.40 13.58
N THR A 176 34.60 11.72 12.30
CA THR A 176 33.49 12.22 11.47
C THR A 176 32.54 11.09 11.07
N LYS A 177 31.36 11.45 10.58
CA LYS A 177 30.38 10.45 10.15
C LYS A 177 30.89 9.70 8.91
N GLU A 178 31.57 10.40 8.03
CA GLU A 178 32.16 9.89 6.80
C GLU A 178 33.25 8.86 7.10
N GLU A 179 34.17 9.18 8.02
CA GLU A 179 35.19 8.23 8.50
C GLU A 179 34.55 6.98 9.13
N ALA A 180 33.49 7.16 9.92
CA ALA A 180 32.78 6.03 10.51
C ALA A 180 32.14 5.14 9.43
N MET A 181 31.60 5.72 8.36
CA MET A 181 31.05 4.97 7.22
C MET A 181 32.14 4.24 6.43
N GLU A 182 33.31 4.85 6.22
CA GLU A 182 34.44 4.21 5.54
C GLU A 182 34.96 3.00 6.33
N ILE A 183 35.13 3.15 7.65
CA ILE A 183 35.52 2.05 8.54
C ILE A 183 34.50 0.91 8.47
N LEU A 184 33.20 1.25 8.51
CA LEU A 184 32.14 0.26 8.42
C LEU A 184 32.10 -0.44 7.06
N ALA A 185 32.35 0.30 5.97
CA ALA A 185 32.40 -0.26 4.62
C ALA A 185 33.54 -1.27 4.47
N GLU A 186 34.69 -1.00 5.07
CA GLU A 186 35.82 -1.94 5.11
C GLU A 186 35.47 -3.22 5.86
N TYR A 187 34.90 -3.11 7.07
CA TYR A 187 34.43 -4.29 7.81
C TYR A 187 33.37 -5.08 7.05
N ARG A 188 32.46 -4.39 6.35
CA ARG A 188 31.47 -5.05 5.50
C ARG A 188 32.15 -5.89 4.41
N ARG A 189 33.19 -5.35 3.78
CA ARG A 189 33.95 -6.04 2.73
C ARG A 189 34.59 -7.31 3.28
N GLN A 190 35.29 -7.23 4.41
CA GLN A 190 35.93 -8.38 5.06
C GLN A 190 34.93 -9.50 5.41
N VAL A 191 33.73 -9.15 5.85
CA VAL A 191 32.66 -10.12 6.13
C VAL A 191 32.12 -10.76 4.86
N VAL A 192 31.94 -9.97 3.79
CA VAL A 192 31.45 -10.46 2.49
C VAL A 192 32.47 -11.37 1.82
N ASP A 193 33.74 -11.02 1.90
CA ASP A 193 34.88 -11.79 1.36
C ASP A 193 35.22 -13.01 2.24
N ARG A 194 34.52 -13.17 3.38
CA ARG A 194 34.64 -14.27 4.35
C ARG A 194 36.04 -14.40 4.97
N GLU A 195 36.74 -13.28 5.10
CA GLU A 195 38.06 -13.24 5.74
C GLU A 195 37.94 -13.38 7.26
N ILE A 196 36.97 -12.69 7.86
CA ILE A 196 36.74 -12.67 9.31
C ILE A 196 35.22 -12.82 9.58
N PRO A 197 34.80 -13.68 10.53
CA PRO A 197 33.39 -13.81 10.87
C PRO A 197 32.85 -12.51 11.50
N PHE A 198 31.58 -12.20 11.21
CA PHE A 198 30.92 -10.97 11.69
C PHE A 198 30.98 -10.81 13.21
N GLU A 199 30.84 -11.92 13.94
CA GLU A 199 30.83 -11.96 15.40
C GLU A 199 32.17 -11.48 16.00
N GLU A 200 33.29 -11.84 15.38
CA GLU A 200 34.63 -11.40 15.81
C GLU A 200 34.84 -9.91 15.57
N LEU A 201 34.44 -9.42 14.39
CA LEU A 201 34.52 -7.99 14.07
C LEU A 201 33.63 -7.17 15.02
N ALA A 202 32.41 -7.63 15.29
CA ALA A 202 31.51 -6.96 16.21
C ALA A 202 32.03 -6.98 17.65
N ALA A 203 32.65 -8.08 18.09
CA ALA A 203 33.24 -8.19 19.42
C ALA A 203 34.43 -7.24 19.63
N GLN A 204 35.27 -7.07 18.60
CA GLN A 204 36.48 -6.25 18.69
C GLN A 204 36.23 -4.75 18.42
N TYR A 205 35.37 -4.45 17.44
CA TYR A 205 35.26 -3.11 16.88
C TYR A 205 33.93 -2.41 17.14
N SER A 206 32.91 -3.08 17.69
CA SER A 206 31.63 -2.40 17.93
C SER A 206 31.65 -1.50 19.17
N ASP A 207 31.15 -0.27 19.01
CA ASP A 207 30.94 0.70 20.09
C ASP A 207 29.67 0.46 20.92
N CYS A 208 28.96 -0.65 20.69
CA CYS A 208 27.82 -1.05 21.50
C CYS A 208 28.24 -2.04 22.59
N SER A 209 27.52 -2.07 23.70
CA SER A 209 27.72 -3.07 24.77
C SER A 209 27.41 -4.51 24.33
N SER A 210 26.67 -4.67 23.21
CA SER A 210 26.41 -5.95 22.56
C SER A 210 27.68 -6.63 22.01
N ALA A 211 28.79 -5.90 21.89
CA ALA A 211 30.09 -6.46 21.49
C ALA A 211 30.49 -7.69 22.34
N LYS A 212 30.15 -7.71 23.64
CA LYS A 212 30.40 -8.85 24.53
C LYS A 212 29.72 -10.17 24.08
N ARG A 213 28.72 -10.09 23.22
CA ARG A 213 27.96 -11.21 22.65
C ARG A 213 28.14 -11.30 21.13
N GLY A 214 29.28 -10.85 20.60
CA GLY A 214 29.52 -10.82 19.15
C GLY A 214 28.55 -9.91 18.38
N GLY A 215 28.01 -8.88 19.05
CA GLY A 215 27.03 -7.97 18.46
C GLY A 215 25.58 -8.43 18.55
N ASP A 216 25.27 -9.59 19.14
CA ASP A 216 23.90 -10.11 19.25
C ASP A 216 23.01 -9.21 20.13
N LEU A 217 21.90 -8.78 19.55
CA LEU A 217 20.85 -8.00 20.24
C LEU A 217 19.71 -8.88 20.77
N GLY A 218 19.68 -10.16 20.41
CA GLY A 218 18.58 -11.05 20.72
C GLY A 218 17.34 -10.77 19.86
N ARG A 219 16.22 -11.41 20.22
CA ARG A 219 14.96 -11.28 19.47
C ARG A 219 14.21 -10.01 19.86
N PHE A 220 13.81 -9.23 18.87
CA PHE A 220 13.03 -8.01 19.08
C PHE A 220 11.85 -7.91 18.11
N LYS A 221 10.83 -7.15 18.52
CA LYS A 221 9.63 -6.82 17.75
C LYS A 221 9.72 -5.40 17.21
N ARG A 222 8.85 -5.06 16.25
CA ARG A 222 8.66 -3.68 15.82
C ARG A 222 8.26 -2.78 17.00
N GLY A 223 8.77 -1.54 17.01
CA GLY A 223 8.63 -0.55 18.07
C GLY A 223 9.70 -0.61 19.16
N GLN A 224 10.60 -1.60 19.14
CA GLN A 224 11.63 -1.75 20.18
C GLN A 224 12.99 -1.13 19.81
N MET A 225 13.27 -0.95 18.51
CA MET A 225 14.52 -0.38 18.00
C MET A 225 14.26 0.97 17.32
N GLN A 226 15.33 1.73 17.05
CA GLN A 226 15.21 2.97 16.28
C GLN A 226 14.67 2.67 14.87
N LYS A 227 13.83 3.56 14.35
CA LYS A 227 13.06 3.33 13.12
C LYS A 227 13.92 2.91 11.91
N PRO A 228 15.05 3.57 11.60
CA PRO A 228 15.90 3.16 10.48
C PRO A 228 16.53 1.77 10.67
N PHE A 229 16.91 1.44 11.91
CA PHE A 229 17.47 0.13 12.26
C PHE A 229 16.43 -0.98 12.10
N GLU A 230 15.23 -0.75 12.63
CA GLU A 230 14.12 -1.70 12.53
C GLU A 230 13.75 -1.96 11.07
N ASP A 231 13.54 -0.91 10.29
CA ASP A 231 13.09 -1.07 8.90
C ASP A 231 14.13 -1.83 8.07
N ALA A 232 15.43 -1.59 8.31
CA ALA A 232 16.50 -2.37 7.70
C ALA A 232 16.50 -3.83 8.19
N ALA A 233 16.40 -4.08 9.51
CA ALA A 233 16.45 -5.42 10.09
C ALA A 233 15.32 -6.33 9.60
N PHE A 234 14.09 -5.81 9.53
CA PHE A 234 12.92 -6.57 9.08
C PHE A 234 12.89 -6.77 7.56
N ALA A 235 13.59 -5.94 6.79
CA ALA A 235 13.72 -6.12 5.34
C ALA A 235 14.75 -7.20 4.94
N LEU A 236 15.63 -7.60 5.86
CA LEU A 236 16.65 -8.64 5.61
C LEU A 236 16.07 -10.04 5.69
N LYS A 237 16.59 -10.94 4.87
CA LYS A 237 16.39 -12.39 5.01
C LYS A 237 17.33 -12.97 6.07
N VAL A 238 17.01 -14.15 6.61
CA VAL A 238 17.88 -14.85 7.55
C VAL A 238 19.23 -15.15 6.89
N GLY A 239 20.32 -14.82 7.59
CA GLY A 239 21.70 -14.90 7.10
C GLY A 239 22.15 -13.71 6.24
N GLN A 240 21.28 -12.72 6.00
CA GLN A 240 21.62 -11.58 5.14
C GLN A 240 22.25 -10.43 5.94
N LEU A 241 23.28 -9.83 5.34
CA LEU A 241 23.96 -8.63 5.83
C LEU A 241 23.36 -7.37 5.19
N SER A 242 23.14 -6.31 5.98
CA SER A 242 22.59 -5.05 5.52
C SER A 242 23.58 -4.18 4.75
N GLN A 243 23.07 -3.10 4.17
CA GLN A 243 23.86 -1.92 3.86
C GLN A 243 24.15 -1.13 5.15
N ILE A 244 24.94 -0.06 5.04
CA ILE A 244 25.20 0.84 6.17
C ILE A 244 23.90 1.56 6.54
N VAL A 245 23.48 1.43 7.80
CA VAL A 245 22.27 2.03 8.35
C VAL A 245 22.66 3.15 9.29
N ASP A 246 22.15 4.34 9.04
CA ASP A 246 22.38 5.52 9.86
C ASP A 246 21.28 5.68 10.91
N THR A 247 21.67 5.91 12.16
CA THR A 247 20.75 6.11 13.29
C THR A 247 21.31 7.18 14.23
N ASP A 248 20.51 7.65 15.19
CA ASP A 248 20.97 8.60 16.19
C ASP A 248 22.10 8.03 17.07
N SER A 249 22.28 6.71 17.11
CA SER A 249 23.37 6.07 17.85
C SER A 249 24.69 6.02 17.08
N GLY A 250 24.68 6.30 15.78
CA GLY A 250 25.81 6.15 14.87
C GLY A 250 25.44 5.27 13.67
N VAL A 251 26.46 4.73 13.00
CA VAL A 251 26.29 3.93 11.78
C VAL A 251 26.42 2.44 12.07
N HIS A 252 25.57 1.64 11.44
CA HIS A 252 25.40 0.22 11.74
C HIS A 252 25.47 -0.67 10.51
N ILE A 253 26.03 -1.87 10.69
CA ILE A 253 25.75 -3.02 9.83
C ILE A 253 24.97 -4.03 10.65
N ILE A 254 23.96 -4.63 10.04
CA ILE A 254 23.02 -5.55 10.65
C ILE A 254 23.14 -6.90 9.95
N LEU A 255 23.31 -7.96 10.71
CA LEU A 255 23.23 -9.35 10.25
C LEU A 255 21.98 -9.96 10.86
N ARG A 256 21.03 -10.41 10.04
CA ARG A 256 19.85 -11.13 10.54
C ARG A 256 20.21 -12.60 10.79
N THR A 257 20.04 -13.06 12.03
CA THR A 257 20.35 -14.44 12.43
C THR A 257 19.10 -15.33 12.52
N ALA A 258 17.91 -14.76 12.76
CA ALA A 258 16.61 -15.46 12.72
C ALA A 258 15.44 -14.52 12.32
#